data_AF-A0A3C0AI36-F1
#
_entry.id   AF-A0A3C0AI36-F1
#
_cell.length_a   1.000
_cell.length_b   1.000
_cell.length_c   1.000
_cell.angle_alpha   90.00
_cell.angle_beta   90.00
_cell.angle_gamma   90.00
#
_symmetry.space_group_name_H-M   'P 1'
#
loop_
_entity.id
_entity.type
_entity.pdbx_description
1 polymer ?
#
loop_
_entity_poly.entity_id
_entity_poly.type
_entity_poly.pdbx_seq_one_letter_code
_entity_poly.pdbx_strand_id
1 'polypeptide(L)'
;PAGDESLFILNSGIDQGLRLRDLNHDGRCELIISNPDRQAVYMWSEQNSEWQQLSWSLPADALIVDAKGRDAGLRFVDINEDGLDDALFSNESRYSLHLFKSLEEGWKTLFEKQRMGAGEVPAISRNGTNNGAWFHSKHLWVQNEDTVKLKHLVAGKSFAELMELQGPQPKSPSAALESIQVKPGFHVELVAAEPLVQDPVAFDWGPDGKLWVTEMADYPLGVDESGKFAGRVRYLEDTDGDGTYDKSTLFLEGLGYPTGVMSWRNGVIVTTAPEVFYAEDTDGDGKADLRESLYTGFGEGNQQHRVNGLRWGLDNWIYLANGDSGGDLLSVKTGEKLT
;
A
#
# COMPACT_ATOMS: atom_id res chain seq x y z
N PRO A 1 -4.17 18.03 -31.62
CA PRO A 1 -4.96 17.39 -32.69
C PRO A 1 -4.25 17.60 -34.04
N ALA A 2 -3.93 16.53 -34.76
CA ALA A 2 -3.56 16.61 -36.17
C ALA A 2 -4.84 16.52 -37.02
N GLY A 3 -5.04 17.44 -37.99
CA GLY A 3 -6.22 17.47 -38.88
C GLY A 3 -7.39 18.35 -38.42
N ASP A 4 -8.52 18.27 -39.14
CA ASP A 4 -9.73 19.13 -39.07
C ASP A 4 -10.49 19.17 -37.72
N GLU A 5 -10.00 18.51 -36.68
CA GLU A 5 -10.62 18.55 -35.35
C GLU A 5 -10.27 19.85 -34.61
N SER A 6 -11.16 20.85 -34.73
CA SER A 6 -11.03 22.11 -33.99
C SER A 6 -11.38 21.90 -32.52
N LEU A 7 -10.43 22.23 -31.64
CA LEU A 7 -10.65 22.28 -30.19
C LEU A 7 -11.00 23.72 -29.78
N PHE A 8 -12.03 23.86 -28.96
CA PHE A 8 -12.52 25.15 -28.51
C PHE A 8 -12.40 25.24 -26.99
N ILE A 9 -11.91 26.37 -26.47
CA ILE A 9 -12.02 26.69 -25.04
C ILE A 9 -13.48 26.99 -24.71
N LEU A 10 -14.15 27.74 -25.58
CA LEU A 10 -15.56 28.11 -25.48
C LEU A 10 -16.28 27.73 -26.77
N ASN A 11 -17.42 27.06 -26.65
CA ASN A 11 -18.32 26.83 -27.77
C ASN A 11 -19.70 27.40 -27.43
N SER A 12 -20.20 28.33 -28.24
CA SER A 12 -21.49 29.01 -27.99
C SER A 12 -21.63 29.61 -26.58
N GLY A 13 -20.51 30.10 -26.03
CA GLY A 13 -20.45 30.68 -24.67
C GLY A 13 -20.32 29.66 -23.52
N ILE A 14 -20.22 28.37 -23.84
CA ILE A 14 -20.07 27.28 -22.86
C ILE A 14 -18.59 26.87 -22.79
N ASP A 15 -17.99 26.88 -21.59
CA ASP A 15 -16.64 26.35 -21.36
C ASP A 15 -16.62 24.86 -21.68
N GLN A 16 -15.67 24.44 -22.52
CA GLN A 16 -15.51 23.06 -22.94
C GLN A 16 -14.50 22.30 -22.06
N GLY A 17 -14.00 22.92 -20.98
CA GLY A 17 -13.07 22.29 -20.06
C GLY A 17 -11.66 22.17 -20.61
N LEU A 18 -11.27 23.00 -21.57
CA LEU A 18 -9.90 23.03 -22.10
C LEU A 18 -8.99 23.86 -21.20
N ARG A 19 -7.84 23.32 -20.80
CA ARG A 19 -6.79 24.02 -20.03
C ARG A 19 -5.42 23.72 -20.63
N LEU A 20 -4.51 24.69 -20.58
CA LEU A 20 -3.08 24.49 -20.78
C LEU A 20 -2.43 24.47 -19.41
N ARG A 21 -1.71 23.40 -19.08
CA ARG A 21 -1.08 23.23 -17.77
C ARG A 21 0.14 22.35 -17.85
N ASP A 22 1.22 22.80 -17.24
CA ASP A 22 2.48 22.06 -17.10
C ASP A 22 2.35 21.09 -15.91
N LEU A 23 2.00 19.83 -16.19
CA LEU A 23 1.69 18.85 -15.14
C LEU A 23 2.96 18.31 -14.47
N ASN A 24 4.04 18.24 -15.24
CA ASN A 24 5.32 17.66 -14.82
C ASN A 24 6.39 18.71 -14.44
N HIS A 25 6.05 20.00 -14.54
CA HIS A 25 6.93 21.15 -14.30
C HIS A 25 8.20 21.14 -15.17
N ASP A 26 8.10 20.64 -16.41
CA ASP A 26 9.20 20.65 -17.38
C ASP A 26 9.32 21.97 -18.15
N GLY A 27 8.41 22.92 -17.91
CA GLY A 27 8.32 24.20 -18.58
C GLY A 27 7.41 24.20 -19.81
N ARG A 28 6.74 23.09 -20.13
CA ARG A 28 5.81 22.95 -21.25
C ARG A 28 4.45 22.53 -20.75
N CYS A 29 3.42 23.17 -21.28
CA CYS A 29 2.05 22.82 -20.93
C CYS A 29 1.57 21.60 -21.72
N GLU A 30 0.93 20.68 -21.03
CA GLU A 30 -0.03 19.76 -21.62
C GLU A 30 -1.33 20.48 -21.95
N LEU A 31 -2.00 20.03 -23.00
CA LEU A 31 -3.36 20.42 -23.33
C LEU A 31 -4.32 19.40 -22.74
N ILE A 32 -5.14 19.85 -21.79
CA ILE A 32 -6.11 19.01 -21.07
C ILE A 32 -7.50 19.42 -21.51
N ILE A 33 -8.34 18.44 -21.85
CA ILE A 33 -9.77 18.60 -22.07
C ILE A 33 -10.48 17.72 -21.07
N SER A 34 -11.44 18.29 -20.32
CA SER A 34 -12.29 17.48 -19.46
C SER A 34 -13.67 18.10 -19.24
N ASN A 35 -14.64 17.44 -19.87
CA ASN A 35 -16.07 17.68 -19.75
C ASN A 35 -16.81 16.32 -19.89
N PRO A 36 -18.14 16.26 -19.68
CA PRO A 36 -18.87 14.99 -19.74
C PRO A 36 -18.84 14.26 -21.09
N ASP A 37 -18.56 14.97 -22.18
CA ASP A 37 -18.57 14.41 -23.54
C ASP A 37 -17.16 13.99 -24.01
N ARG A 38 -16.10 14.60 -23.46
CA ARG A 38 -14.71 14.36 -23.86
C ARG A 38 -13.73 14.57 -22.71
N GLN A 39 -12.86 13.59 -22.51
CA GLN A 39 -11.61 13.71 -21.74
C GLN A 39 -10.42 13.31 -22.58
N ALA A 40 -9.39 14.14 -22.60
CA ALA A 40 -8.15 13.85 -23.29
C ALA A 40 -7.02 14.73 -22.75
N VAL A 41 -5.80 14.20 -22.76
CA VAL A 41 -4.59 14.97 -22.49
C VAL A 41 -3.67 14.82 -23.70
N TYR A 42 -3.08 15.93 -24.12
CA TYR A 42 -2.13 15.97 -25.22
C TYR A 42 -0.82 16.59 -24.74
N MET A 43 0.30 15.99 -25.14
CA MET A 43 1.62 16.61 -25.01
C MET A 43 2.03 17.25 -26.34
N TRP A 44 2.91 18.24 -26.30
CA TRP A 44 3.53 18.80 -27.50
C TRP A 44 4.76 17.97 -27.91
N SER A 45 4.75 17.42 -29.12
CA SER A 45 5.91 16.77 -29.72
C SER A 45 6.69 17.77 -30.57
N GLU A 46 7.90 18.15 -30.14
CA GLU A 46 8.77 19.01 -30.94
C GLU A 46 9.22 18.36 -32.23
N GLN A 47 9.54 17.06 -32.17
CA GLN A 47 10.04 16.31 -33.33
C GLN A 47 9.04 16.35 -34.49
N ASN A 48 7.75 16.23 -34.18
CA ASN A 48 6.69 16.19 -35.18
C ASN A 48 5.96 17.53 -35.32
N SER A 49 6.27 18.51 -34.45
CA SER A 49 5.59 19.82 -34.37
C SER A 49 4.07 19.68 -34.28
N GLU A 50 3.61 18.74 -33.46
CA GLU A 50 2.20 18.43 -33.31
C GLU A 50 1.84 18.07 -31.87
N TRP A 51 0.56 18.22 -31.53
CA TRP A 51 -0.01 17.73 -30.28
C TRP A 51 -0.32 16.25 -30.38
N GLN A 52 0.31 15.45 -29.53
CA GLN A 52 0.13 14.00 -29.46
C GLN A 52 -0.74 13.65 -28.27
N GLN A 53 -1.80 12.88 -28.52
CA GLN A 53 -2.69 12.43 -27.46
C GLN A 53 -2.00 11.35 -26.63
N LEU A 54 -2.09 11.48 -25.31
CA LEU A 54 -1.62 10.46 -24.37
C LEU A 54 -2.56 9.25 -24.35
N SER A 55 -2.04 8.09 -23.96
CA SER A 55 -2.81 6.85 -23.80
C SER A 55 -3.83 6.92 -22.64
N TRP A 56 -3.65 7.90 -21.75
CA TRP A 56 -4.51 8.17 -20.61
C TRP A 56 -5.07 9.60 -20.68
N SER A 57 -6.05 9.88 -19.81
CA SER A 57 -6.62 11.21 -19.64
C SER A 57 -6.82 11.51 -18.15
N LEU A 58 -7.53 12.59 -17.81
CA LEU A 58 -7.93 12.82 -16.42
C LEU A 58 -8.80 11.64 -15.92
N PRO A 59 -8.80 11.36 -14.61
CA PRO A 59 -9.70 10.36 -14.02
C PRO A 59 -11.16 10.62 -14.44
N ALA A 60 -11.89 9.55 -14.78
CA ALA A 60 -13.18 9.63 -15.48
C ALA A 60 -14.21 10.58 -14.83
N ASP A 61 -14.25 10.60 -13.50
CA ASP A 61 -15.22 11.39 -12.73
C ASP A 61 -14.66 12.72 -12.19
N ALA A 62 -13.39 13.02 -12.49
CA ALA A 62 -12.71 14.25 -12.07
C ALA A 62 -12.80 15.31 -13.19
N LEU A 63 -13.99 15.87 -13.38
CA LEU A 63 -14.24 16.79 -14.48
C LEU A 63 -13.77 18.23 -14.17
N ILE A 64 -13.26 18.95 -15.18
CA ILE A 64 -12.98 20.39 -15.07
C ILE A 64 -14.31 21.18 -15.09
N VAL A 65 -15.19 20.84 -16.03
CA VAL A 65 -16.51 21.46 -16.16
C VAL A 65 -17.65 20.45 -16.23
N ASP A 66 -18.83 20.86 -15.79
CA ASP A 66 -20.06 20.07 -15.92
C ASP A 66 -20.68 20.19 -17.33
N ALA A 67 -21.81 19.51 -17.56
CA ALA A 67 -22.50 19.51 -18.85
C ALA A 67 -22.99 20.89 -19.33
N LYS A 68 -22.96 21.91 -18.46
CA LYS A 68 -23.32 23.29 -18.77
C LYS A 68 -22.09 24.20 -18.86
N GLY A 69 -20.89 23.65 -18.86
CA GLY A 69 -19.63 24.39 -18.88
C GLY A 69 -19.34 25.15 -17.59
N ARG A 70 -19.88 24.68 -16.45
CA ARG A 70 -19.69 25.32 -15.15
C ARG A 70 -18.66 24.56 -14.31
N ASP A 71 -18.10 25.17 -13.28
CA ASP A 71 -17.05 24.57 -12.44
C ASP A 71 -17.53 23.24 -11.83
N ALA A 72 -16.91 22.12 -12.21
CA ALA A 72 -17.28 20.80 -11.69
C ALA A 72 -16.59 20.46 -10.36
N GLY A 73 -15.55 21.22 -9.96
CA GLY A 73 -14.87 21.05 -8.68
C GLY A 73 -13.46 20.46 -8.73
N LEU A 74 -12.85 20.33 -9.91
CA LEU A 74 -11.45 19.92 -10.04
C LEU A 74 -10.49 21.09 -9.78
N ARG A 75 -9.42 20.83 -9.02
CA ARG A 75 -8.26 21.71 -8.85
C ARG A 75 -7.00 20.90 -9.02
N PHE A 76 -5.99 21.55 -9.59
CA PHE A 76 -4.65 21.00 -9.73
C PHE A 76 -3.73 21.68 -8.73
N VAL A 77 -3.08 20.90 -7.88
CA VAL A 77 -2.24 21.36 -6.78
C VAL A 77 -1.34 20.22 -6.35
N ASP A 78 -0.04 20.50 -6.15
CA ASP A 78 0.93 19.55 -5.59
C ASP A 78 0.59 19.28 -4.11
N ILE A 79 -0.13 18.19 -3.83
CA ILE A 79 -0.58 17.81 -2.48
C ILE A 79 0.49 16.99 -1.77
N ASN A 80 1.19 16.11 -2.48
CA ASN A 80 2.22 15.25 -1.90
C ASN A 80 3.61 15.90 -1.83
N GLU A 81 3.77 17.11 -2.37
CA GLU A 81 5.00 17.90 -2.43
C GLU A 81 6.12 17.22 -3.23
N ASP A 82 5.78 16.47 -4.27
CA ASP A 82 6.74 15.82 -5.17
C ASP A 82 7.17 16.71 -6.35
N GLY A 83 6.60 17.91 -6.45
CA GLY A 83 6.88 18.88 -7.51
C GLY A 83 6.03 18.68 -8.76
N LEU A 84 5.03 17.79 -8.74
CA LEU A 84 4.09 17.55 -9.83
C LEU A 84 2.67 18.01 -9.44
N ASP A 85 1.84 18.37 -10.42
CA ASP A 85 0.46 18.79 -10.13
C ASP A 85 -0.46 17.58 -9.88
N ASP A 86 -0.98 17.43 -8.66
CA ASP A 86 -2.03 16.45 -8.34
C ASP A 86 -3.43 16.97 -8.66
N ALA A 87 -4.38 16.06 -8.89
CA ALA A 87 -5.77 16.37 -9.19
C ALA A 87 -6.68 16.13 -7.95
N LEU A 88 -7.16 17.21 -7.33
CA LEU A 88 -8.15 17.17 -6.25
C LEU A 88 -9.53 17.56 -6.78
N PHE A 89 -10.48 16.63 -6.75
CA PHE A 89 -11.88 16.86 -7.10
C PHE A 89 -12.75 16.90 -5.86
N SER A 90 -13.64 17.89 -5.74
CA SER A 90 -14.66 17.90 -4.67
C SER A 90 -15.88 18.74 -5.03
N ASN A 91 -17.06 18.12 -5.02
CA ASN A 91 -18.34 18.80 -5.23
C ASN A 91 -19.38 18.40 -4.17
N GLU A 92 -20.66 18.74 -4.39
CA GLU A 92 -21.75 18.39 -3.45
C GLU A 92 -21.98 16.88 -3.25
N SER A 93 -21.59 16.02 -4.19
CA SER A 93 -21.90 14.59 -4.16
C SER A 93 -20.71 13.70 -3.85
N ARG A 94 -19.49 14.08 -4.23
CA ARG A 94 -18.30 13.23 -4.08
C ARG A 94 -17.01 14.04 -3.96
N TYR A 95 -15.93 13.35 -3.64
CA TYR A 95 -14.58 13.88 -3.64
C TYR A 95 -13.55 12.78 -3.94
N SER A 96 -12.47 13.14 -4.61
CA SER A 96 -11.38 12.24 -4.96
C SER A 96 -10.06 12.99 -5.06
N LEU A 97 -8.96 12.28 -4.81
CA LEU A 97 -7.59 12.79 -4.97
C LEU A 97 -6.82 11.80 -5.84
N HIS A 98 -6.12 12.31 -6.84
CA HIS A 98 -5.35 11.53 -7.79
C HIS A 98 -3.96 12.15 -7.92
N LEU A 99 -2.94 11.37 -7.62
CA LEU A 99 -1.55 11.81 -7.68
C LEU A 99 -1.02 11.67 -9.10
N PHE A 100 -0.37 12.71 -9.63
CA PHE A 100 0.28 12.59 -10.92
C PHE A 100 1.59 11.80 -10.78
N LYS A 101 1.85 10.85 -11.68
CA LYS A 101 3.04 9.97 -11.60
C LYS A 101 4.09 10.38 -12.62
N SER A 102 3.71 10.39 -13.89
CA SER A 102 4.54 10.85 -15.00
C SER A 102 3.71 10.97 -16.28
N LEU A 103 4.31 11.45 -17.37
CA LEU A 103 3.65 11.49 -18.67
C LEU A 103 3.39 10.08 -19.26
N GLU A 104 4.19 9.09 -18.84
CA GLU A 104 4.08 7.70 -19.27
C GLU A 104 3.01 6.94 -18.47
N GLU A 105 2.96 7.14 -17.15
CA GLU A 105 2.07 6.39 -16.24
C GLU A 105 0.71 7.07 -16.03
N GLY A 106 0.65 8.40 -16.08
CA GLY A 106 -0.57 9.18 -15.81
C GLY A 106 -0.86 9.33 -14.31
N TRP A 107 -2.05 8.93 -13.87
CA TRP A 107 -2.57 9.23 -12.54
C TRP A 107 -2.68 7.98 -11.66
N LYS A 108 -2.26 8.10 -10.39
CA LYS A 108 -2.59 7.13 -9.33
C LYS A 108 -3.74 7.67 -8.48
N THR A 109 -4.90 7.02 -8.53
CA THR A 109 -6.01 7.36 -7.62
C THR A 109 -5.64 7.03 -6.18
N LEU A 110 -5.68 8.03 -5.30
CA LEU A 110 -5.42 7.87 -3.89
C LEU A 110 -6.68 7.43 -3.13
N PHE A 111 -7.80 8.12 -3.41
CA PHE A 111 -9.12 7.72 -2.94
C PHE A 111 -10.20 8.31 -3.83
N GLU A 112 -11.37 7.68 -3.76
CA GLU A 112 -12.61 8.14 -4.37
C GLU A 112 -13.77 7.83 -3.43
N LYS A 113 -14.51 8.85 -3.01
CA LYS A 113 -15.55 8.69 -1.98
C LYS A 113 -16.79 9.50 -2.30
N GLN A 114 -17.95 8.91 -2.05
CA GLN A 114 -19.25 9.60 -2.03
C GLN A 114 -19.39 10.39 -0.73
N ARG A 115 -20.13 11.49 -0.80
CA ARG A 115 -20.40 12.36 0.35
C ARG A 115 -21.49 11.74 1.22
N MET A 116 -21.17 11.45 2.48
CA MET A 116 -22.02 10.74 3.44
C MET A 116 -22.01 11.34 4.86
N GLY A 117 -21.15 12.32 5.20
CA GLY A 117 -21.14 12.90 6.55
C GLY A 117 -19.91 13.73 6.93
N ALA A 118 -19.41 13.56 8.15
CA ALA A 118 -18.34 14.39 8.71
C ALA A 118 -16.93 13.95 8.26
N GLY A 119 -15.96 14.88 8.27
CA GLY A 119 -14.54 14.60 8.06
C GLY A 119 -14.08 14.56 6.60
N GLU A 120 -14.94 14.92 5.65
CA GLU A 120 -14.72 14.85 4.21
C GLU A 120 -13.89 16.03 3.67
N VAL A 121 -13.43 15.93 2.43
CA VAL A 121 -12.88 17.09 1.71
C VAL A 121 -14.00 18.13 1.53
N PRO A 122 -13.82 19.37 2.00
CA PRO A 122 -14.77 20.45 1.76
C PRO A 122 -15.05 20.61 0.27
N ALA A 123 -16.34 20.78 -0.09
CA ALA A 123 -16.73 20.95 -1.48
C ALA A 123 -16.04 22.18 -2.09
N ILE A 124 -15.31 21.96 -3.19
CA ILE A 124 -14.61 23.01 -3.95
C ILE A 124 -15.58 23.71 -4.89
N SER A 125 -16.48 22.93 -5.51
CA SER A 125 -17.61 23.44 -6.26
C SER A 125 -18.92 23.05 -5.58
N ARG A 126 -19.94 23.90 -5.74
CA ARG A 126 -21.32 23.55 -5.38
C ARG A 126 -22.25 24.02 -6.48
N ASN A 127 -23.06 23.12 -7.02
CA ASN A 127 -24.05 23.42 -8.07
C ASN A 127 -23.46 24.13 -9.31
N GLY A 128 -22.20 23.85 -9.66
CA GLY A 128 -21.51 24.46 -10.78
C GLY A 128 -20.85 25.82 -10.47
N THR A 129 -20.62 26.14 -9.21
CA THR A 129 -19.99 27.41 -8.82
C THR A 129 -18.81 27.16 -7.89
N ASN A 130 -17.74 27.95 -8.04
CA ASN A 130 -16.63 27.91 -7.09
C ASN A 130 -17.18 28.25 -5.69
N ASN A 131 -16.97 27.35 -4.74
CA ASN A 131 -17.53 27.41 -3.41
C ASN A 131 -16.63 28.19 -2.41
N GLY A 132 -15.78 29.08 -2.91
CA GLY A 132 -14.82 29.86 -2.11
C GLY A 132 -13.53 29.09 -1.78
N ALA A 133 -13.13 28.15 -2.64
CA ALA A 133 -11.98 27.29 -2.42
C ALA A 133 -10.66 27.91 -2.90
N TRP A 134 -9.62 27.83 -2.07
CA TRP A 134 -8.26 28.28 -2.38
C TRP A 134 -7.22 27.43 -1.62
N PHE A 135 -5.97 27.46 -2.08
CA PHE A 135 -4.87 26.68 -1.51
C PHE A 135 -3.73 27.60 -1.09
N HIS A 136 -3.21 27.40 0.12
CA HIS A 136 -2.05 28.14 0.65
C HIS A 136 -1.56 27.48 1.93
N SER A 137 -0.28 27.66 2.27
CA SER A 137 0.33 27.10 3.49
C SER A 137 0.07 25.59 3.64
N LYS A 138 0.18 24.84 2.53
CA LYS A 138 -0.07 23.39 2.48
C LYS A 138 -1.48 22.99 2.98
N HIS A 139 -2.47 23.82 2.68
CA HIS A 139 -3.85 23.62 3.10
C HIS A 139 -4.81 23.97 1.98
N LEU A 140 -5.87 23.16 1.86
CA LEU A 140 -7.13 23.55 1.24
C LEU A 140 -7.92 24.40 2.24
N TRP A 141 -8.37 25.56 1.78
CA TRP A 141 -9.27 26.44 2.49
C TRP A 141 -10.55 26.62 1.68
N VAL A 142 -11.69 26.63 2.35
CA VAL A 142 -12.99 26.98 1.81
C VAL A 142 -13.61 28.04 2.71
N GLN A 143 -13.97 29.19 2.13
CA GLN A 143 -14.63 30.29 2.84
C GLN A 143 -15.82 30.80 2.04
N ASN A 144 -17.00 30.70 2.64
CA ASN A 144 -18.28 31.12 2.05
C ASN A 144 -19.32 31.42 3.15
N GLU A 145 -20.57 31.68 2.76
CA GLU A 145 -21.68 31.98 3.66
C GLU A 145 -21.99 30.88 4.70
N ASP A 146 -21.68 29.61 4.40
CA ASP A 146 -21.90 28.49 5.32
C ASP A 146 -20.82 28.39 6.40
N THR A 147 -19.63 28.90 6.12
CA THR A 147 -18.48 28.80 7.03
C THR A 147 -18.55 29.80 8.19
N VAL A 148 -19.50 30.74 8.19
CA VAL A 148 -19.64 31.80 9.20
C VAL A 148 -19.82 31.29 10.64
N LYS A 149 -20.32 30.06 10.81
CA LYS A 149 -20.53 29.44 12.13
C LYS A 149 -19.33 28.59 12.59
N LEU A 150 -18.32 28.39 11.74
CA LEU A 150 -17.13 27.63 12.10
C LEU A 150 -16.19 28.47 12.96
N LYS A 151 -15.44 27.81 13.85
CA LYS A 151 -14.52 28.45 14.82
C LYS A 151 -13.57 29.46 14.18
N HIS A 152 -13.14 29.21 12.94
CA HIS A 152 -12.18 30.04 12.21
C HIS A 152 -12.76 30.70 10.96
N LEU A 153 -14.10 30.66 10.78
CA LEU A 153 -14.79 31.19 9.60
C LEU A 153 -14.34 30.57 8.26
N VAL A 154 -13.72 29.40 8.33
CA VAL A 154 -13.21 28.63 7.18
C VAL A 154 -13.39 27.14 7.46
N ALA A 155 -13.65 26.38 6.41
CA ALA A 155 -13.47 24.93 6.39
C ALA A 155 -12.16 24.61 5.65
N GLY A 156 -11.56 23.46 5.92
CA GLY A 156 -10.31 23.11 5.26
C GLY A 156 -9.75 21.76 5.67
N LYS A 157 -8.70 21.36 4.97
CA LYS A 157 -7.82 20.24 5.31
C LYS A 157 -6.40 20.61 4.93
N SER A 158 -5.45 20.26 5.77
CA SER A 158 -4.03 20.25 5.40
C SER A 158 -3.78 19.21 4.31
N PHE A 159 -2.68 19.38 3.57
CA PHE A 159 -2.24 18.38 2.60
C PHE A 159 -1.96 17.05 3.28
N ALA A 160 -1.38 17.06 4.48
CA ALA A 160 -1.21 15.87 5.31
C ALA A 160 -2.54 15.17 5.61
N GLU A 161 -3.56 15.90 6.06
CA GLU A 161 -4.89 15.33 6.32
C GLU A 161 -5.54 14.80 5.03
N LEU A 162 -5.32 15.43 3.87
CA LEU A 162 -5.79 14.92 2.58
C LEU A 162 -5.09 13.59 2.24
N MET A 163 -3.77 13.51 2.44
CA MET A 163 -3.00 12.29 2.22
C MET A 163 -3.39 11.18 3.20
N GLU A 164 -3.78 11.51 4.44
CA GLU A 164 -4.25 10.55 5.45
C GLU A 164 -5.64 9.98 5.18
N LEU A 165 -6.46 10.62 4.33
CA LEU A 165 -7.79 10.10 3.99
C LEU A 165 -7.73 8.74 3.26
N GLN A 166 -6.57 8.35 2.75
CA GLN A 166 -6.32 7.02 2.19
C GLN A 166 -6.16 5.93 3.27
N GLY A 167 -6.02 6.31 4.55
CA GLY A 167 -5.68 5.42 5.66
C GLY A 167 -4.22 5.58 6.12
N PRO A 168 -3.85 4.99 7.28
CA PRO A 168 -2.50 5.07 7.79
C PRO A 168 -1.50 4.49 6.78
N GLN A 169 -0.49 5.28 6.43
CA GLN A 169 0.62 4.82 5.60
C GLN A 169 1.65 4.07 6.45
N PRO A 170 2.39 3.12 5.84
CA PRO A 170 3.57 2.56 6.51
C PRO A 170 4.56 3.68 6.81
N LYS A 171 5.16 3.64 8.00
CA LYS A 171 6.22 4.56 8.39
C LYS A 171 7.56 4.06 7.86
N SER A 172 8.53 4.97 7.65
CA SER A 172 9.92 4.54 7.51
C SER A 172 10.38 3.81 8.79
N PRO A 173 11.42 2.95 8.72
CA PRO A 173 11.92 2.26 9.91
C PRO A 173 12.28 3.21 11.06
N SER A 174 12.91 4.35 10.76
CA SER A 174 13.24 5.39 11.74
C SER A 174 11.99 6.03 12.36
N ALA A 175 11.00 6.41 11.55
CA ALA A 175 9.75 7.02 12.05
C ALA A 175 8.88 6.02 12.81
N ALA A 176 8.95 4.72 12.48
CA ALA A 176 8.31 3.65 13.24
C ALA A 176 8.93 3.53 14.63
N LEU A 177 10.26 3.46 14.72
CA LEU A 177 11.02 3.38 15.97
C LEU A 177 10.70 4.57 16.90
N GLU A 178 10.71 5.79 16.36
CA GLU A 178 10.39 7.02 17.12
C GLU A 178 8.96 7.02 17.70
N SER A 179 8.06 6.20 17.16
CA SER A 179 6.69 6.11 17.65
C SER A 179 6.46 5.09 18.76
N ILE A 180 7.48 4.27 19.08
CA ILE A 180 7.40 3.28 20.15
C ILE A 180 7.69 3.94 21.49
N GLN A 181 6.83 3.69 22.49
CA GLN A 181 7.02 4.18 23.85
C GLN A 181 7.27 3.01 24.80
N VAL A 182 8.31 3.13 25.61
CA VAL A 182 8.69 2.12 26.61
C VAL A 182 8.76 2.70 28.01
N LYS A 183 8.66 1.82 29.02
CA LYS A 183 8.81 2.22 30.43
C LYS A 183 10.26 2.64 30.73
N PRO A 184 10.49 3.48 31.75
CA PRO A 184 11.84 3.81 32.21
C PRO A 184 12.68 2.56 32.49
N GLY A 185 13.93 2.56 32.04
CA GLY A 185 14.87 1.43 32.14
C GLY A 185 14.90 0.51 30.92
N PHE A 186 14.03 0.73 29.92
CA PHE A 186 14.03 0.02 28.65
C PHE A 186 14.38 0.99 27.50
N HIS A 187 14.93 0.43 26.43
CA HIS A 187 15.11 1.09 25.14
C HIS A 187 14.74 0.11 24.03
N VAL A 188 14.58 0.60 22.80
CA VAL A 188 14.26 -0.20 21.62
C VAL A 188 15.29 0.13 20.56
N GLU A 189 15.80 -0.90 19.88
CA GLU A 189 16.77 -0.78 18.80
C GLU A 189 16.19 -1.38 17.53
N LEU A 190 16.47 -0.74 16.40
CA LEU A 190 16.12 -1.27 15.09
C LEU A 190 17.26 -2.17 14.62
N VAL A 191 17.03 -3.48 14.60
CA VAL A 191 18.05 -4.48 14.24
C VAL A 191 17.86 -5.08 12.84
N ALA A 192 16.67 -4.96 12.26
CA ALA A 192 16.36 -5.40 10.90
C ALA A 192 15.12 -4.65 10.36
N ALA A 193 15.11 -4.36 9.07
CA ALA A 193 13.99 -3.77 8.34
C ALA A 193 14.05 -4.20 6.86
N GLU A 194 13.10 -3.76 6.05
CA GLU A 194 13.15 -3.93 4.60
C GLU A 194 14.47 -3.34 4.04
N PRO A 195 15.14 -4.03 3.09
CA PRO A 195 14.71 -5.24 2.38
C PRO A 195 15.16 -6.56 3.03
N LEU A 196 15.78 -6.55 4.20
CA LEU A 196 16.30 -7.78 4.83
C LEU A 196 15.17 -8.74 5.24
N VAL A 197 14.08 -8.16 5.74
CA VAL A 197 12.87 -8.85 6.19
C VAL A 197 11.62 -8.12 5.68
N GLN A 198 10.57 -8.86 5.34
CA GLN A 198 9.28 -8.37 4.85
C GLN A 198 8.13 -9.22 5.40
N ASP A 199 7.05 -8.58 5.84
CA ASP A 199 5.85 -9.25 6.38
C ASP A 199 6.14 -10.32 7.46
N PRO A 200 7.00 -10.04 8.47
CA PRO A 200 7.36 -11.02 9.49
C PRO A 200 6.17 -11.33 10.40
N VAL A 201 5.91 -12.62 10.62
CA VAL A 201 4.83 -13.10 11.52
C VAL A 201 5.36 -13.90 12.72
N ALA A 202 6.54 -14.49 12.59
CA ALA A 202 7.22 -15.20 13.67
C ALA A 202 8.73 -15.20 13.45
N PHE A 203 9.49 -15.27 14.53
CA PHE A 203 10.94 -15.42 14.48
C PHE A 203 11.45 -16.29 15.63
N ASP A 204 12.67 -16.80 15.48
CA ASP A 204 13.42 -17.50 16.53
C ASP A 204 14.93 -17.38 16.31
N TRP A 205 15.73 -17.44 17.38
CA TRP A 205 17.19 -17.40 17.28
C TRP A 205 17.78 -18.80 17.32
N GLY A 206 18.60 -19.11 16.32
CA GLY A 206 19.45 -20.29 16.35
C GLY A 206 20.61 -20.14 17.34
N PRO A 207 21.20 -21.26 17.81
CA PRO A 207 22.39 -21.24 18.66
C PRO A 207 23.64 -20.68 17.95
N ASP A 208 23.59 -20.54 16.63
CA ASP A 208 24.60 -19.92 15.78
C ASP A 208 24.41 -18.40 15.61
N GLY A 209 23.40 -17.81 16.26
CA GLY A 209 23.12 -16.37 16.21
C GLY A 209 22.22 -15.94 15.05
N LYS A 210 21.88 -16.86 14.14
CA LYS A 210 20.97 -16.57 13.03
C LYS A 210 19.57 -16.26 13.57
N LEU A 211 18.98 -15.17 13.07
CA LEU A 211 17.57 -14.85 13.31
C LEU A 211 16.73 -15.45 12.20
N TRP A 212 16.05 -16.55 12.51
CA TRP A 212 15.10 -17.20 11.60
C TRP A 212 13.79 -16.44 11.61
N VAL A 213 13.25 -16.15 10.43
CA VAL A 213 12.01 -15.38 10.28
C VAL A 213 11.07 -16.07 9.30
N THR A 214 9.82 -16.26 9.73
CA THR A 214 8.72 -16.61 8.84
C THR A 214 8.04 -15.36 8.34
N GLU A 215 7.89 -15.27 7.02
CA GLU A 215 7.25 -14.17 6.31
C GLU A 215 5.95 -14.65 5.66
N MET A 216 4.84 -13.97 5.93
CA MET A 216 3.51 -14.29 5.40
C MET A 216 3.12 -13.31 4.28
N ALA A 217 3.95 -13.24 3.24
CA ALA A 217 3.78 -12.31 2.13
C ALA A 217 2.55 -12.58 1.23
N ASP A 218 1.89 -13.73 1.44
CA ASP A 218 0.65 -14.11 0.77
C ASP A 218 -0.61 -13.65 1.54
N TYR A 219 -0.50 -13.04 2.72
CA TYR A 219 -1.67 -12.49 3.40
C TYR A 219 -1.94 -11.02 3.05
N PRO A 220 -3.20 -10.60 2.81
CA PRO A 220 -4.42 -11.39 2.75
C PRO A 220 -4.76 -11.89 1.33
N LEU A 221 -3.90 -11.62 0.35
CA LEU A 221 -4.22 -11.72 -1.09
C LEU A 221 -4.22 -13.17 -1.62
N GLY A 222 -3.50 -14.07 -0.96
CA GLY A 222 -3.32 -15.46 -1.29
C GLY A 222 -2.28 -15.70 -2.37
N VAL A 223 -2.62 -16.59 -3.32
CA VAL A 223 -1.73 -16.96 -4.41
C VAL A 223 -1.59 -15.84 -5.43
N ASP A 224 -0.41 -15.73 -6.03
CA ASP A 224 -0.19 -14.82 -7.15
C ASP A 224 -0.92 -15.27 -8.44
N GLU A 225 -0.80 -14.49 -9.52
CA GLU A 225 -1.40 -14.81 -10.83
C GLU A 225 -0.91 -16.15 -11.41
N SER A 226 0.24 -16.66 -10.94
CA SER A 226 0.81 -17.95 -11.34
C SER A 226 0.30 -19.12 -10.49
N GLY A 227 -0.52 -18.85 -9.47
CA GLY A 227 -1.06 -19.83 -8.54
C GLY A 227 -0.07 -20.26 -7.45
N LYS A 228 1.00 -19.49 -7.21
CA LYS A 228 2.00 -19.78 -6.18
C LYS A 228 1.76 -18.96 -4.92
N PHE A 229 1.99 -19.59 -3.77
CA PHE A 229 2.05 -18.88 -2.50
C PHE A 229 3.36 -18.10 -2.37
N ALA A 230 3.30 -16.95 -1.72
CA ALA A 230 4.44 -16.06 -1.50
C ALA A 230 5.08 -16.23 -0.11
N GLY A 231 4.50 -17.03 0.78
CA GLY A 231 5.05 -17.26 2.11
C GLY A 231 6.42 -17.95 2.04
N ARG A 232 7.27 -17.62 3.01
CA ARG A 232 8.70 -17.98 2.97
C ARG A 232 9.33 -17.98 4.36
N VAL A 233 10.49 -18.62 4.46
CA VAL A 233 11.36 -18.56 5.63
C VAL A 233 12.72 -18.02 5.20
N ARG A 234 13.24 -17.07 5.97
CA ARG A 234 14.59 -16.52 5.82
C ARG A 234 15.35 -16.72 7.11
N TYR A 235 16.67 -16.60 7.03
CA TYR A 235 17.47 -16.28 8.19
C TYR A 235 18.29 -15.03 7.94
N LEU A 236 18.49 -14.25 9.01
CA LEU A 236 19.30 -13.06 9.00
C LEU A 236 20.60 -13.31 9.75
N GLU A 237 21.69 -12.72 9.25
CA GLU A 237 23.03 -12.79 9.83
C GLU A 237 23.55 -11.37 10.08
N ASP A 238 24.17 -11.19 11.25
CA ASP A 238 25.02 -10.07 11.60
C ASP A 238 26.46 -10.53 11.32
N THR A 239 27.07 -10.00 10.26
CA THR A 239 28.37 -10.48 9.75
C THR A 239 29.55 -9.71 10.32
N ASP A 240 29.32 -8.56 10.96
CA ASP A 240 30.36 -7.75 11.58
C ASP A 240 30.29 -7.70 13.12
N GLY A 241 29.23 -8.25 13.71
CA GLY A 241 29.06 -8.44 15.15
C GLY A 241 28.64 -7.16 15.88
N ASP A 242 28.05 -6.18 15.18
CA ASP A 242 27.62 -4.91 15.78
C ASP A 242 26.23 -4.97 16.44
N GLY A 243 25.52 -6.09 16.30
CA GLY A 243 24.17 -6.30 16.83
C GLY A 243 23.04 -5.96 15.85
N THR A 244 23.37 -5.48 14.65
CA THR A 244 22.45 -5.19 13.56
C THR A 244 22.60 -6.25 12.48
N TYR A 245 21.49 -6.82 12.02
CA TYR A 245 21.55 -7.78 10.93
C TYR A 245 21.83 -7.06 9.60
N ASP A 246 22.75 -7.59 8.80
CA ASP A 246 23.20 -6.99 7.53
C ASP A 246 23.01 -7.91 6.32
N LYS A 247 22.77 -9.20 6.54
CA LYS A 247 22.61 -10.20 5.49
C LYS A 247 21.31 -10.98 5.68
N SER A 248 20.62 -11.21 4.56
CA SER A 248 19.38 -11.98 4.49
C SER A 248 19.53 -13.12 3.49
N THR A 249 19.21 -14.34 3.91
CA THR A 249 19.25 -15.54 3.06
C THR A 249 17.85 -16.17 2.99
N LEU A 250 17.36 -16.38 1.77
CA LEU A 250 16.10 -17.08 1.53
C LEU A 250 16.30 -18.59 1.68
N PHE A 251 15.71 -19.18 2.72
CA PHE A 251 15.90 -20.58 3.07
C PHE A 251 14.82 -21.49 2.46
N LEU A 252 13.56 -21.04 2.50
CA LEU A 252 12.39 -21.71 1.92
C LEU A 252 11.46 -20.68 1.28
N GLU A 253 10.80 -21.05 0.19
CA GLU A 253 9.79 -20.24 -0.49
C GLU A 253 8.60 -21.11 -0.93
N GLY A 254 7.49 -20.47 -1.32
CA GLY A 254 6.30 -21.18 -1.81
C GLY A 254 5.42 -21.77 -0.70
N LEU A 255 5.57 -21.28 0.54
CA LEU A 255 4.78 -21.73 1.68
C LEU A 255 3.43 -21.02 1.72
N GLY A 256 2.35 -21.76 1.96
CA GLY A 256 0.99 -21.21 2.01
C GLY A 256 0.59 -20.74 3.41
N TYR A 257 0.64 -19.44 3.64
CA TYR A 257 0.35 -18.76 4.90
C TYR A 257 1.12 -19.38 6.09
N PRO A 258 2.46 -19.39 6.06
CA PRO A 258 3.24 -19.93 7.17
C PRO A 258 3.10 -19.01 8.40
N THR A 259 3.01 -19.61 9.58
CA THR A 259 2.60 -18.92 10.82
C THR A 259 3.65 -18.95 11.93
N GLY A 260 4.71 -19.72 11.77
CA GLY A 260 5.67 -20.00 12.84
C GLY A 260 6.96 -20.60 12.34
N VAL A 261 8.04 -20.28 13.05
CA VAL A 261 9.36 -20.88 12.91
C VAL A 261 9.95 -21.11 14.30
N MET A 262 10.71 -22.18 14.44
CA MET A 262 11.47 -22.50 15.63
C MET A 262 12.77 -23.17 15.22
N SER A 263 13.89 -22.66 15.71
CA SER A 263 15.19 -23.30 15.54
C SER A 263 15.20 -24.68 16.18
N TRP A 264 15.68 -25.68 15.45
CA TRP A 264 15.71 -27.06 15.94
C TRP A 264 16.85 -27.82 15.28
N ARG A 265 17.76 -28.37 16.10
CA ARG A 265 18.95 -29.09 15.62
C ARG A 265 19.76 -28.23 14.63
N ASN A 266 19.87 -28.67 13.38
CA ASN A 266 20.63 -28.03 12.32
C ASN A 266 19.74 -27.17 11.39
N GLY A 267 18.44 -27.06 11.68
CA GLY A 267 17.48 -26.40 10.82
C GLY A 267 16.35 -25.79 11.63
N VAL A 268 15.13 -25.85 11.08
CA VAL A 268 13.94 -25.24 11.68
C VAL A 268 12.72 -26.14 11.59
N ILE A 269 11.84 -26.02 12.59
CA ILE A 269 10.46 -26.48 12.51
C ILE A 269 9.59 -25.31 12.04
N VAL A 270 8.76 -25.54 11.03
CA VAL A 270 7.88 -24.53 10.42
C VAL A 270 6.43 -24.98 10.58
N THR A 271 5.56 -24.05 10.99
CA THR A 271 4.10 -24.27 11.00
C THR A 271 3.46 -23.64 9.77
N THR A 272 2.79 -24.44 8.95
CA THR A 272 2.04 -23.98 7.78
C THR A 272 0.96 -25.00 7.45
N ALA A 273 -0.30 -24.71 7.74
CA ALA A 273 -1.39 -25.65 7.47
C ALA A 273 -1.36 -26.09 5.98
N PRO A 274 -1.54 -27.38 5.67
CA PRO A 274 -2.02 -28.45 6.55
C PRO A 274 -0.93 -29.24 7.31
N GLU A 275 0.28 -28.69 7.43
CA GLU A 275 1.47 -29.42 7.88
C GLU A 275 2.28 -28.68 8.94
N VAL A 276 2.97 -29.44 9.79
CA VAL A 276 4.12 -28.97 10.56
C VAL A 276 5.30 -29.84 10.18
N PHE A 277 6.38 -29.22 9.71
CA PHE A 277 7.53 -29.94 9.16
C PHE A 277 8.85 -29.40 9.71
N TYR A 278 9.86 -30.26 9.68
CA TYR A 278 11.26 -29.92 9.87
C TYR A 278 11.91 -29.66 8.51
N ALA A 279 12.79 -28.66 8.43
CA ALA A 279 13.60 -28.39 7.25
C ALA A 279 15.05 -28.06 7.64
N GLU A 280 16.00 -28.52 6.85
CA GLU A 280 17.44 -28.40 7.08
C GLU A 280 18.16 -28.16 5.75
N ASP A 281 19.26 -27.40 5.81
CA ASP A 281 20.24 -27.25 4.73
C ASP A 281 21.42 -28.18 5.06
N THR A 282 21.55 -29.28 4.32
CA THR A 282 22.54 -30.33 4.57
C THR A 282 23.84 -30.17 3.77
N ASP A 283 23.87 -29.28 2.77
CA ASP A 283 25.03 -29.04 1.92
C ASP A 283 25.68 -27.65 2.11
N GLY A 284 25.03 -26.76 2.86
CA GLY A 284 25.53 -25.45 3.26
C GLY A 284 25.34 -24.36 2.20
N ASP A 285 24.47 -24.54 1.22
CA ASP A 285 24.19 -23.53 0.18
C ASP A 285 23.24 -22.41 0.64
N GLY A 286 22.69 -22.53 1.85
CA GLY A 286 21.77 -21.59 2.47
C GLY A 286 20.29 -21.87 2.21
N LYS A 287 19.95 -22.97 1.52
CA LYS A 287 18.58 -23.39 1.22
C LYS A 287 18.29 -24.75 1.82
N ALA A 288 17.04 -24.95 2.22
CA ALA A 288 16.61 -26.26 2.66
C ALA A 288 16.59 -27.26 1.50
N ASP A 289 17.37 -28.33 1.61
CA ASP A 289 17.36 -29.49 0.72
C ASP A 289 16.69 -30.72 1.39
N LEU A 290 16.62 -30.73 2.72
CA LEU A 290 15.86 -31.70 3.50
C LEU A 290 14.56 -31.09 4.02
N ARG A 291 13.45 -31.82 3.84
CA ARG A 291 12.14 -31.48 4.42
C ARG A 291 11.43 -32.75 4.90
N GLU A 292 11.09 -32.78 6.19
CA GLU A 292 10.43 -33.93 6.82
C GLU A 292 9.15 -33.49 7.55
N SER A 293 8.01 -33.99 7.09
CA SER A 293 6.72 -33.80 7.76
C SER A 293 6.74 -34.43 9.16
N LEU A 294 6.41 -33.64 10.19
CA LEU A 294 6.27 -34.13 11.57
C LEU A 294 4.81 -34.50 11.86
N TYR A 295 3.92 -33.58 11.50
CA TYR A 295 2.48 -33.72 11.67
C TYR A 295 1.75 -33.18 10.44
N THR A 296 0.67 -33.84 10.06
CA THR A 296 -0.19 -33.45 8.93
C THR A 296 -1.65 -33.43 9.34
N GLY A 297 -2.49 -32.83 8.50
CA GLY A 297 -3.95 -32.86 8.68
C GLY A 297 -4.50 -31.65 9.42
N PHE A 298 -3.70 -30.60 9.64
CA PHE A 298 -4.20 -29.33 10.17
C PHE A 298 -5.17 -28.71 9.17
N GLY A 299 -6.30 -28.19 9.65
CA GLY A 299 -7.25 -27.49 8.80
C GLY A 299 -6.67 -26.17 8.29
N GLU A 300 -6.81 -25.93 6.98
CA GLU A 300 -6.35 -24.68 6.37
C GLU A 300 -7.24 -23.49 6.74
N GLY A 301 -8.56 -23.69 6.87
CA GLY A 301 -9.52 -22.78 7.51
C GLY A 301 -9.28 -21.28 7.33
N ASN A 302 -9.53 -20.51 8.39
CA ASN A 302 -9.17 -19.10 8.47
C ASN A 302 -7.65 -18.98 8.71
N GLN A 303 -6.97 -18.21 7.87
CA GLN A 303 -5.52 -17.97 7.93
C GLN A 303 -5.06 -17.48 9.31
N GLN A 304 -5.89 -16.70 10.01
CA GLN A 304 -5.59 -16.16 11.33
C GLN A 304 -5.67 -17.20 12.45
N HIS A 305 -6.35 -18.33 12.23
CA HIS A 305 -6.63 -19.35 13.23
C HIS A 305 -5.90 -20.69 12.96
N ARG A 306 -4.97 -20.69 12.00
CA ARG A 306 -4.13 -21.86 11.67
C ARG A 306 -3.17 -22.20 12.81
N VAL A 307 -2.65 -23.43 12.76
CA VAL A 307 -1.60 -23.91 13.67
C VAL A 307 -0.45 -22.90 13.78
N ASN A 308 -0.01 -22.57 14.99
CA ASN A 308 1.04 -21.58 15.23
C ASN A 308 1.71 -21.78 16.61
N GLY A 309 2.61 -20.86 16.97
CA GLY A 309 3.01 -20.66 18.36
C GLY A 309 3.88 -21.77 18.96
N LEU A 310 4.87 -22.27 18.21
CA LEU A 310 5.85 -23.24 18.70
C LEU A 310 6.59 -22.71 19.94
N ARG A 311 6.47 -23.38 21.08
CA ARG A 311 7.10 -22.98 22.35
C ARG A 311 7.64 -24.16 23.13
N TRP A 312 8.86 -24.01 23.65
CA TRP A 312 9.41 -24.94 24.63
C TRP A 312 8.66 -24.85 25.96
N GLY A 313 8.21 -26.01 26.43
CA GLY A 313 7.82 -26.22 27.81
C GLY A 313 9.02 -26.58 28.69
N LEU A 314 8.87 -26.36 29.99
CA LEU A 314 9.87 -26.75 31.01
C LEU A 314 10.00 -28.27 31.17
N ASP A 315 9.09 -29.03 30.58
CA ASP A 315 9.04 -30.49 30.52
C ASP A 315 9.76 -31.08 29.30
N ASN A 316 10.42 -30.24 28.51
CA ASN A 316 11.08 -30.58 27.25
C ASN A 316 10.11 -31.04 26.15
N TRP A 317 8.86 -30.60 26.21
CA TRP A 317 7.93 -30.70 25.08
C TRP A 317 7.90 -29.40 24.28
N ILE A 318 7.61 -29.52 22.98
CA ILE A 318 7.29 -28.38 22.12
C ILE A 318 5.78 -28.32 22.00
N TYR A 319 5.20 -27.20 22.43
CA TYR A 319 3.78 -26.93 22.36
C TYR A 319 3.47 -26.09 21.12
N LEU A 320 2.32 -26.35 20.51
CA LEU A 320 1.73 -25.56 19.44
C LEU A 320 0.25 -25.34 19.73
N ALA A 321 -0.31 -24.26 19.18
CA ALA A 321 -1.73 -23.98 19.25
C ALA A 321 -2.35 -24.21 17.86
N ASN A 322 -3.46 -24.94 17.80
CA ASN A 322 -4.30 -25.01 16.61
C ASN A 322 -5.64 -24.35 16.95
N GLY A 323 -6.00 -23.29 16.23
CA GLY A 323 -7.23 -22.54 16.48
C GLY A 323 -8.48 -23.32 16.07
N ASP A 324 -9.57 -22.60 15.78
CA ASP A 324 -10.84 -23.20 15.38
C ASP A 324 -10.84 -23.78 13.94
N SER A 325 -9.72 -23.69 13.21
CA SER A 325 -9.53 -24.29 11.89
C SER A 325 -9.63 -25.82 11.89
N GLY A 326 -9.51 -26.46 13.07
CA GLY A 326 -9.69 -27.91 13.23
C GLY A 326 -8.64 -28.75 12.49
N GLY A 327 -9.02 -29.96 12.08
CA GLY A 327 -8.17 -30.88 11.33
C GLY A 327 -8.16 -32.30 11.89
N ASP A 328 -7.90 -33.29 11.02
CA ASP A 328 -7.71 -34.69 11.38
C ASP A 328 -6.21 -34.97 11.50
N LEU A 329 -5.65 -34.69 12.68
CA LEU A 329 -4.21 -34.68 12.87
C LEU A 329 -3.61 -36.10 12.84
N LEU A 330 -2.48 -36.22 12.15
CA LEU A 330 -1.71 -37.46 12.04
C LEU A 330 -0.25 -37.18 12.41
N SER A 331 0.30 -37.98 13.32
CA SER A 331 1.75 -38.04 13.51
C SER A 331 2.37 -38.89 12.40
N VAL A 332 3.23 -38.27 11.58
CA VAL A 332 3.88 -38.97 10.45
C VAL A 332 4.82 -40.06 10.95
N LYS A 333 5.48 -39.83 12.09
CA LYS A 333 6.43 -40.77 12.67
C LYS A 333 5.79 -42.03 13.24
N THR A 334 4.65 -41.90 13.93
CA THR A 334 4.00 -43.04 14.62
C THR A 334 2.82 -43.61 13.85
N GLY A 335 2.24 -42.86 12.92
CA GLY A 335 0.99 -43.19 12.24
C GLY A 335 -0.25 -43.00 13.13
N GLU A 336 -0.09 -42.42 14.32
CA GLU A 336 -1.18 -42.18 15.27
C GLU A 336 -2.03 -40.98 14.84
N LYS A 337 -3.36 -41.16 14.86
CA LYS A 337 -4.31 -40.07 14.71
C LYS A 337 -4.54 -39.40 16.06
N LEU A 338 -4.37 -38.09 16.10
CA LEU A 338 -4.60 -37.28 17.29
C LEU A 338 -6.01 -36.71 17.16
N THR A 339 -6.91 -37.22 18.00
CA THR A 339 -8.33 -36.81 18.06
C THR A 339 -8.55 -35.60 18.96
#